data_AF-A0A952LF27-F1
#
_entry.id   AF-A0A952LF27-F1
#
_cell.length_a   1.000
_cell.length_b   1.000
_cell.length_c   1.000
_cell.angle_alpha   90.00
_cell.angle_beta   90.00
_cell.angle_gamma   90.00
#
_symmetry.space_group_name_H-M   'P 1'
#
loop_
_entity.id
_entity.type
_entity.pdbx_description
1 polymer ?
#
loop_
_entity_poly.entity_id
_entity_poly.type
_entity_poly.pdbx_seq_one_letter_code
_entity_poly.pdbx_strand_id
1 'polypeptide(L)' 'EIDARPSDAINIALRSRCPILVSEEVLAEANNGKKEKIDEEDLKKWIESLKPEDFEKNIEL' A
#
# COMPACT_ATOMS: atom_id res chain seq x y z
N GLU A 1 7.97 17.06 -11.99
CA GLU A 1 6.92 16.23 -11.37
C GLU A 1 6.63 15.08 -12.32
N ILE A 2 6.43 13.87 -11.79
CA ILE A 2 6.13 12.66 -12.58
C ILE A 2 4.81 12.15 -12.03
N ASP A 3 3.80 12.03 -12.90
CA ASP A 3 2.52 11.43 -12.53
C ASP A 3 2.66 9.90 -12.51
N ALA A 4 2.11 9.26 -11.49
CA ALA A 4 2.18 7.83 -11.30
C ALA A 4 0.95 7.35 -10.53
N ARG A 5 0.41 6.20 -10.95
CA ARG A 5 -0.63 5.53 -10.15
C ARG A 5 -0.04 5.12 -8.79
N PRO A 6 -0.83 5.09 -7.72
CA PRO A 6 -0.35 4.71 -6.39
C PRO A 6 0.38 3.36 -6.34
N SER A 7 -0.10 2.36 -7.10
CA SER A 7 0.54 1.04 -7.18
C SER A 7 1.96 1.08 -7.76
N ASP A 8 2.18 1.89 -8.79
CA ASP A 8 3.49 2.05 -9.44
C ASP A 8 4.46 2.79 -8.50
N ALA A 9 3.99 3.83 -7.81
CA ALA A 9 4.79 4.58 -6.83
C ALA A 9 5.26 3.69 -5.67
N ILE A 10 4.36 2.87 -5.10
CA ILE A 10 4.70 1.90 -4.04
C ILE A 10 5.73 0.89 -4.53
N ASN A 11 5.51 0.32 -5.70
CA ASN A 11 6.40 -0.66 -6.31
C ASN A 11 7.82 -0.14 -6.52
N ILE A 12 7.94 1.09 -7.00
CA ILE A 12 9.23 1.76 -7.15
C ILE A 12 9.86 1.95 -5.77
N ALA A 13 9.11 2.46 -4.81
CA ALA A 13 9.62 2.76 -3.47
C ALA A 13 10.20 1.53 -2.78
N LEU A 14 9.49 0.39 -2.86
CA LEU A 14 9.95 -0.89 -2.32
C LEU A 14 11.26 -1.34 -2.98
N ARG A 15 11.35 -1.29 -4.32
CA ARG A 15 12.57 -1.69 -5.06
C ARG A 15 13.76 -0.78 -4.79
N SER A 16 13.52 0.52 -4.64
CA SER A 16 14.57 1.50 -4.33
C SER A 16 14.89 1.63 -2.85
N ARG A 17 14.15 0.93 -1.97
CA ARG A 17 14.23 1.09 -0.51
C ARG A 17 14.06 2.54 -0.05
N CYS A 18 13.14 3.28 -0.66
CA CYS A 18 12.84 4.65 -0.26
C CYS A 18 11.61 4.69 0.67
N PRO A 19 11.49 5.71 1.53
CA PRO A 19 10.32 5.87 2.39
C PRO A 19 9.06 6.14 1.56
N ILE A 20 7.94 5.54 1.96
CA ILE A 20 6.61 5.81 1.40
C ILE A 20 5.96 6.89 2.24
N LEU A 21 5.48 7.96 1.59
CA LEU A 21 4.85 9.11 2.22
C LEU A 21 3.45 9.31 1.65
N VAL A 22 2.53 9.80 2.48
CA VAL A 22 1.14 10.12 2.09
C VAL A 22 0.79 11.49 2.63
N SER A 23 -0.04 12.25 1.90
CA SER A 23 -0.53 13.54 2.38
C SER A 23 -1.57 13.35 3.50
N GLU A 24 -1.67 14.33 4.39
CA GLU A 24 -2.65 14.29 5.49
C GLU A 24 -4.09 14.23 4.99
N GLU A 25 -4.39 14.88 3.86
CA GLU A 25 -5.71 14.87 3.23
C GLU A 25 -6.14 13.46 2.78
N VAL A 26 -5.25 12.74 2.09
CA VAL A 26 -5.52 11.36 1.65
C VAL A 26 -5.66 10.43 2.85
N LEU A 27 -4.86 10.66 3.90
CA LEU A 27 -4.98 9.91 5.15
C LEU A 27 -6.32 10.16 5.85
N ALA A 28 -6.81 11.40 5.84
CA ALA A 28 -8.09 11.76 6.42
C ALA A 28 -9.26 11.11 5.67
N GLU A 29 -9.22 11.11 4.33
CA GLU A 29 -10.23 10.49 3.47
C GLU A 29 -10.26 8.95 3.61
N ALA A 30 -9.08 8.32 3.71
CA ALA A 30 -8.99 6.87 3.90
C ALA A 30 -9.53 6.42 5.28
N ASN A 31 -9.52 7.31 6.26
CA ASN A 31 -9.90 7.02 7.64
C ASN A 31 -11.40 7.19 7.87
N ASN A 32 -12.21 6.30 7.26
CA ASN A 32 -13.67 6.19 7.43
C ASN A 32 -14.09 5.73 8.85
N GLY A 33 -13.58 6.37 9.90
CA GLY A 33 -13.95 6.12 11.30
C GLY A 33 -13.41 4.81 11.91
N LYS A 34 -12.71 3.98 11.13
CA LYS A 34 -12.05 2.76 11.64
C LYS A 34 -10.60 3.06 12.01
N LYS A 35 -10.40 3.57 13.23
CA LYS A 35 -9.13 3.44 13.94
C LYS A 35 -8.95 1.98 14.40
N GLU A 36 -8.93 1.03 13.49
CA GLU A 36 -8.26 -0.22 13.79
C GLU A 36 -6.78 0.11 13.72
N LYS A 37 -6.11 0.14 14.88
CA LYS A 37 -4.65 0.11 14.91
C LYS A 37 -4.27 -1.21 14.26
N ILE A 38 -3.95 -1.16 12.98
CA ILE A 38 -3.32 -2.28 12.31
C ILE A 38 -1.98 -2.44 13.02
N ASP A 39 -1.82 -3.56 13.73
CA ASP A 39 -0.56 -3.89 14.38
C ASP A 39 0.51 -4.02 13.29
N GLU A 40 1.64 -3.33 13.45
CA GLU A 40 2.74 -3.38 12.49
C GLU A 40 3.21 -4.82 12.25
N GLU A 41 3.12 -5.67 13.28
CA GLU A 41 3.50 -7.07 13.19
C GLU A 41 2.48 -7.89 12.39
N ASP A 42 1.19 -7.61 12.53
CA ASP A 42 0.14 -8.26 11.75
C ASP A 42 0.20 -7.83 10.28
N LEU A 43 0.46 -6.54 10.02
CA LEU A 43 0.68 -6.03 8.66
C LEU A 43 1.90 -6.69 8.02
N LYS A 44 3.00 -6.82 8.76
CA LYS A 44 4.22 -7.46 8.28
C LYS A 44 3.98 -8.94 7.95
N LYS A 45 3.31 -9.68 8.83
CA LYS A 45 2.94 -11.09 8.58
C LYS A 45 2.05 -11.23 7.36
N TRP A 46 1.08 -10.33 7.18
CA TRP A 46 0.23 -10.32 6.00
C TRP A 46 1.05 -10.11 4.72
N ILE A 47 1.92 -9.09 4.68
CA ILE A 47 2.80 -8.82 3.52
C ILE A 47 3.70 -10.01 3.21
N GLU A 48 4.30 -10.64 4.24
CA GLU A 48 5.18 -11.80 4.07
C GLU A 48 4.42 -13.05 3.59
N SER A 49 3.10 -13.13 3.85
CA SER A 49 2.26 -14.24 3.41
C SER A 49 1.73 -14.10 1.98
N LEU A 50 1.83 -12.90 1.38
CA LEU A 50 1.34 -12.64 0.02
C LEU A 50 2.16 -13.39 -1.02
N LYS A 51 1.49 -14.15 -1.87
CA LYS A 51 2.10 -14.80 -3.02
C LYS A 51 1.92 -13.94 -4.28
N PRO A 52 2.78 -14.10 -5.31
CA PRO A 52 2.62 -13.37 -6.57
C PRO A 52 1.22 -13.49 -7.17
N GLU A 53 0.58 -14.65 -7.04
CA GLU A 53 -0.75 -14.94 -7.58
C GLU A 53 -1.88 -14.14 -6.87
N ASP A 54 -1.65 -13.67 -5.63
CA ASP A 54 -2.64 -12.86 -4.89
C ASP A 54 -2.81 -11.47 -5.51
N PHE A 55 -1.81 -10.99 -6.27
CA PHE A 55 -1.87 -9.70 -6.97
C PHE A 55 -2.57 -9.79 -8.34
N GLU A 56 -2.85 -10.99 -8.84
CA GLU A 56 -3.45 -11.21 -10.16
C GLU A 56 -4.98 -11.05 -10.15
N LYS A 57 -5.61 -10.99 -8.98
CA LYS A 57 -7.08 -11.04 -8.87
C LYS A 57 -7.84 -9.77 -9.29
N ASN A 58 -7.14 -8.71 -9.71
CA ASN A 58 -7.74 -7.43 -10.11
C ASN A 58 -7.47 -7.05 -11.59
N ILE A 59 -7.06 -8.01 -12.42
CA ILE A 59 -7.03 -7.87 -13.88
C ILE A 59 -8.27 -8.57 -14.46
N GLU A 60 -9.46 -8.03 -14.17
CA GLU A 60 -10.58 -8.22 -15.09
C GLU A 60 -10.35 -7.27 -16.27
N LEU A 61 -10.08 -7.86 -17.44
CA LEU A 61 -10.06 -7.17 -18.74
C LEU A 61 -11.48 -6.79 -19.17
#